data_AF-A0A8R1HN83-F1
#
_entry.id   AF-A0A8R1HN83-F1
#
_cell.length_a   1.000
_cell.length_b   1.000
_cell.length_c   1.000
_cell.angle_alpha   90.00
_cell.angle_beta   90.00
_cell.angle_gamma   90.00
#
_symmetry.space_group_name_H-M   'P 1'
#
loop_
_entity.id
_entity.type
_entity.pdbx_description
1 polymer ?
#
loop_
_entity_poly.entity_id
_entity_poly.type
_entity_poly.pdbx_seq_one_letter_code
_entity_poly.pdbx_strand_id
1 'polypeptide(L)'
;MKSELEPQKFASSLTSTMLGSTETPSNIFLQVNPAQETNAKSETATNITFETIIDSEDDHVNSEYQLQQILDCILPPRVYEENGKLWKQQASLHPATRLDMVTKELREYELIRQVSVSCAERGLLLVRVRDEIRMTFSAYQNVLESAIAYGVRKALFIENEQTKASTEWKVQKDKNKELLQKIAQLEKKLATDKIVSEEELEIVEQRMKDTNERLVEANRILKNQLQSILQMDDMSQVKVADAVPQ
;
A
#
# COMPACT_ATOMS: atom_id res chain seq x y z
N MET A 1 4.53 11.32 62.59
CA MET A 1 3.32 10.49 62.75
C MET A 1 2.41 10.77 61.57
N LYS A 2 2.44 9.90 60.57
CA LYS A 2 1.63 10.02 59.35
C LYS A 2 0.25 9.43 59.66
N SER A 3 -0.79 10.25 59.62
CA SER A 3 -2.19 9.81 59.71
C SER A 3 -2.71 9.59 58.29
N GLU A 4 -2.82 8.33 57.89
CA GLU A 4 -3.53 7.92 56.67
C GLU A 4 -5.03 8.18 56.84
N LEU A 5 -5.58 8.98 55.94
CA LEU A 5 -7.01 9.23 55.80
C LEU A 5 -7.63 8.02 55.07
N GLU A 6 -8.33 7.16 55.80
CA GLU A 6 -9.26 6.17 55.24
C GLU A 6 -10.41 6.90 54.50
N PRO A 7 -10.77 6.50 53.27
CA PRO A 7 -11.91 7.08 52.58
C PRO A 7 -13.23 6.57 53.19
N GLN A 8 -13.99 7.50 53.77
CA GLN A 8 -15.34 7.25 54.27
C GLN A 8 -16.21 6.64 53.16
N LYS A 9 -16.65 5.39 53.37
CA LYS A 9 -17.67 4.72 52.57
C LYS A 9 -18.99 5.46 52.73
N PHE A 10 -19.34 6.29 51.74
CA PHE A 10 -20.69 6.83 51.59
C PHE A 10 -21.63 5.67 51.25
N ALA A 11 -22.26 5.07 52.26
CA ALA A 11 -23.44 4.24 52.06
C ALA A 11 -24.60 5.18 51.69
N SER A 12 -24.89 5.31 50.40
CA SER A 12 -26.06 6.02 49.91
C SER A 12 -27.32 5.24 50.30
N SER A 13 -28.09 5.84 51.22
CA SER A 13 -29.33 5.36 51.82
C SER A 13 -30.53 5.27 50.84
N LEU A 14 -30.32 4.96 49.55
CA LEU A 14 -31.38 4.92 48.53
C LEU A 14 -31.74 3.52 48.03
N THR A 15 -31.11 2.45 48.51
CA THR A 15 -31.38 1.07 48.08
C THR A 15 -32.43 0.32 48.91
N SER A 16 -33.07 0.95 49.90
CA SER A 16 -33.90 0.23 50.90
C SER A 16 -35.43 0.35 50.72
N THR A 17 -35.98 0.30 49.50
CA THR A 17 -37.46 0.22 49.35
C THR A 17 -37.98 -0.67 48.21
N MET A 18 -37.14 -1.32 47.40
CA MET A 18 -37.65 -2.22 46.34
C MET A 18 -37.34 -3.68 46.66
N LEU A 19 -37.95 -4.20 47.73
CA LEU A 19 -38.05 -5.64 47.96
C LEU A 19 -39.24 -6.15 47.15
N GLY A 20 -38.98 -6.93 46.10
CA GLY A 20 -40.05 -7.65 45.39
C GLY A 20 -39.91 -7.82 43.88
N SER A 21 -38.71 -7.88 43.31
CA SER A 21 -38.49 -8.49 41.98
C SER A 21 -37.02 -8.88 41.87
N THR A 22 -36.73 -10.14 41.58
CA THR A 22 -35.39 -10.68 41.29
C THR A 22 -34.89 -10.25 39.91
N GLU A 23 -35.06 -8.98 39.55
CA GLU A 23 -34.50 -8.41 38.35
C GLU A 23 -33.34 -7.54 38.80
N THR A 24 -32.12 -8.08 38.66
CA THR A 24 -30.90 -7.27 38.61
C THR A 24 -31.21 -6.02 37.78
N PRO A 25 -30.90 -4.79 38.24
CA PRO A 25 -31.14 -3.61 37.43
C PRO A 25 -30.42 -3.83 36.11
N SER A 26 -31.20 -4.14 35.08
CA SER A 26 -30.71 -4.45 33.76
C SER A 26 -29.94 -3.21 33.35
N ASN A 27 -28.61 -3.36 33.23
CA ASN A 27 -27.74 -2.30 32.76
C ASN A 27 -28.41 -1.73 31.51
N ILE A 28 -28.86 -0.48 31.62
CA ILE A 28 -29.67 0.24 30.63
C ILE A 28 -28.99 0.27 29.24
N PHE A 29 -27.74 -0.15 29.13
CA PHE A 29 -26.91 0.06 27.96
C PHE A 29 -26.72 -1.10 27.01
N LEU A 30 -26.95 -2.36 27.41
CA LEU A 30 -26.91 -3.50 26.49
C LEU A 30 -27.90 -4.57 26.92
N GLN A 31 -28.41 -5.37 25.99
CA GLN A 31 -28.98 -6.65 26.35
C GLN A 31 -27.84 -7.49 26.90
N VAL A 32 -27.81 -7.67 28.22
CA VAL A 32 -26.75 -8.38 28.92
C VAL A 32 -27.32 -9.69 29.42
N ASN A 33 -26.57 -10.78 29.24
CA ASN A 33 -26.99 -12.05 29.80
C ASN A 33 -27.06 -11.94 31.33
N PRO A 34 -28.04 -12.61 31.98
CA PRO A 34 -28.09 -12.67 33.44
C PRO A 34 -26.77 -13.24 33.95
N ALA A 35 -26.27 -12.67 35.05
CA ALA A 35 -24.99 -13.10 35.60
C ALA A 35 -25.05 -14.59 35.95
N GLN A 36 -24.03 -15.35 35.54
CA GLN A 36 -23.94 -16.78 35.81
C GLN A 36 -22.92 -17.05 36.93
N GLU A 37 -23.23 -17.99 37.81
CA GLU A 37 -22.33 -18.44 38.87
C GLU A 37 -21.18 -19.22 38.25
N THR A 38 -19.96 -18.72 38.41
CA THR A 38 -18.76 -19.41 37.91
C THR A 38 -18.11 -20.21 39.04
N ASN A 39 -17.99 -21.53 38.86
CA ASN A 39 -17.14 -22.34 39.73
C ASN A 39 -15.68 -22.06 39.37
N ALA A 40 -14.91 -21.59 40.35
CA ALA A 40 -13.55 -21.10 40.17
C ALA A 40 -12.59 -22.10 39.50
N LYS A 41 -11.63 -21.53 38.75
CA LYS A 41 -10.49 -22.14 38.01
C LYS A 41 -10.73 -22.49 36.54
N SER A 42 -10.91 -21.45 35.73
CA SER A 42 -10.43 -21.42 34.34
C SER A 42 -9.88 -20.02 34.07
N GLU A 43 -8.90 -19.61 34.87
CA GLU A 43 -8.03 -18.49 34.55
C GLU A 43 -7.00 -18.99 33.55
N THR A 44 -7.33 -18.90 32.28
CA THR A 44 -6.33 -18.52 31.29
C THR A 44 -6.85 -17.25 30.67
N ALA A 45 -6.17 -16.13 30.96
CA ALA A 45 -6.18 -15.00 30.06
C ALA A 45 -5.61 -15.51 28.74
N THR A 46 -6.46 -16.09 27.90
CA THR A 46 -6.11 -16.34 26.52
C THR A 46 -6.05 -14.95 25.91
N ASN A 47 -4.82 -14.44 25.79
CA ASN A 47 -4.48 -13.37 24.86
C ASN A 47 -4.82 -13.88 23.45
N ILE A 48 -6.11 -13.95 23.14
CA ILE A 48 -6.61 -14.31 21.83
C ILE A 48 -6.35 -13.08 20.99
N THR A 49 -5.28 -13.15 20.21
CA THR A 49 -4.94 -12.10 19.27
C THR A 49 -5.90 -12.26 18.09
N PHE A 50 -6.29 -11.17 17.43
CA PHE A 50 -7.20 -11.21 16.28
C PHE A 50 -6.75 -12.24 15.21
N GLU A 51 -5.44 -12.40 15.05
CA GLU A 51 -4.78 -13.43 14.23
C GLU A 51 -5.19 -14.87 14.57
N THR A 52 -5.31 -15.21 15.86
CA THR A 52 -5.61 -16.58 16.32
C THR A 52 -7.06 -17.00 16.05
N ILE A 53 -7.95 -16.05 15.76
CA ILE A 53 -9.38 -16.30 15.45
C ILE A 53 -9.56 -16.61 13.96
N ILE A 54 -8.69 -16.10 13.09
CA ILE A 54 -8.78 -16.27 11.63
C ILE A 54 -8.15 -17.60 11.18
N ASP A 55 -7.15 -18.10 11.91
CA ASP A 55 -6.35 -19.27 11.52
C ASP A 55 -7.00 -20.64 11.80
N SER A 56 -8.21 -20.71 12.36
CA SER A 56 -8.88 -22.01 12.59
C SER A 56 -9.68 -22.45 11.36
N GLU A 57 -9.03 -23.18 10.44
CA GLU A 57 -9.62 -23.81 9.23
C GLU A 57 -10.54 -25.03 9.51
N ASP A 58 -11.10 -25.17 10.73
CA ASP A 58 -12.03 -26.25 11.07
C ASP A 58 -13.48 -25.75 11.08
N ASP A 59 -14.23 -26.09 10.02
CA ASP A 59 -15.62 -25.68 9.71
C ASP A 59 -16.72 -26.11 10.72
N HIS A 60 -16.36 -26.58 11.92
CA HIS A 60 -17.32 -26.99 12.96
C HIS A 60 -17.07 -26.40 14.36
N VAL A 61 -16.27 -25.34 14.47
CA VAL A 61 -16.12 -24.62 15.73
C VAL A 61 -17.32 -23.67 15.94
N ASN A 62 -18.21 -24.08 16.85
CA ASN A 62 -19.35 -23.37 17.42
C ASN A 62 -19.36 -21.85 17.16
N SER A 63 -20.10 -21.40 16.14
CA SER A 63 -20.14 -20.01 15.68
C SER A 63 -20.53 -19.02 16.80
N GLU A 64 -21.33 -19.47 17.77
CA GLU A 64 -21.66 -18.68 18.97
C GLU A 64 -20.46 -18.45 19.89
N TYR A 65 -19.53 -19.41 20.01
CA TYR A 65 -18.34 -19.26 20.84
C TYR A 65 -17.34 -18.27 20.24
N GLN A 66 -17.17 -18.30 18.91
CA GLN A 66 -16.36 -17.31 18.20
C GLN A 66 -16.96 -15.90 18.32
N LEU A 67 -18.28 -15.79 18.14
CA LEU A 67 -18.98 -14.52 18.32
C LEU A 67 -18.85 -14.00 19.76
N GLN A 68 -18.95 -14.87 20.76
CA GLN A 68 -18.75 -14.48 22.16
C GLN A 68 -17.33 -13.99 22.45
N GLN A 69 -16.30 -14.62 21.88
CA GLN A 69 -14.91 -14.16 22.02
C GLN A 69 -14.71 -12.77 21.42
N ILE A 70 -15.26 -12.54 20.22
CA ILE A 70 -15.21 -11.23 19.56
C ILE A 70 -15.90 -10.17 20.43
N LEU A 71 -17.07 -10.50 20.99
CA LEU A 71 -17.81 -9.60 21.89
C LEU A 71 -17.05 -9.30 23.18
N ASP A 72 -16.41 -10.29 23.81
CA ASP A 72 -15.62 -10.10 25.03
C ASP A 72 -14.39 -9.19 24.78
N CYS A 73 -13.84 -9.17 23.55
CA CYS A 73 -12.77 -8.26 23.15
C CYS A 73 -13.26 -6.80 22.98
N ILE A 74 -14.46 -6.61 22.44
CA ILE A 74 -15.04 -5.28 22.19
C ILE A 74 -15.61 -4.67 23.47
N LEU A 75 -16.27 -5.49 24.29
CA LEU A 75 -16.89 -5.10 25.55
C LEU A 75 -16.45 -6.05 26.67
N PRO A 76 -15.37 -5.72 27.40
CA PRO A 76 -14.82 -6.59 28.43
C PRO A 76 -15.88 -6.98 29.48
N PRO A 77 -15.99 -8.28 29.82
CA PRO A 77 -16.99 -8.75 30.76
C PRO A 77 -16.75 -8.18 32.15
N ARG A 78 -17.84 -7.80 32.84
CA ARG A 78 -17.76 -7.32 34.22
C ARG A 78 -17.80 -8.50 35.18
N VAL A 79 -16.86 -8.53 36.12
CA VAL A 79 -16.78 -9.56 37.16
C VAL A 79 -16.95 -8.90 38.51
N TYR A 80 -17.81 -9.46 39.37
CA TYR A 80 -18.03 -8.97 40.72
C TYR A 80 -18.26 -10.14 41.69
N GLU A 81 -17.94 -9.93 42.95
CA GLU A 81 -18.12 -10.92 44.02
C GLU A 81 -19.27 -10.50 44.92
N GLU A 82 -20.25 -11.39 45.11
CA GLU A 82 -21.37 -11.17 46.03
C GLU A 82 -21.61 -12.43 46.84
N ASN A 83 -21.58 -12.32 48.17
CA ASN A 83 -21.77 -13.43 49.12
C ASN A 83 -20.78 -14.60 48.91
N GLY A 84 -19.52 -14.31 48.58
CA GLY A 84 -18.46 -15.31 48.36
C GLY A 84 -18.59 -16.09 47.04
N LYS A 85 -19.45 -15.62 46.13
CA LYS A 85 -19.65 -16.18 44.79
C LYS A 85 -19.22 -15.16 43.73
N LEU A 86 -18.52 -15.64 42.71
CA LEU A 86 -18.02 -14.82 41.60
C LEU A 86 -19.02 -14.83 40.44
N TRP A 87 -19.51 -13.66 40.09
CA TRP A 87 -20.47 -13.43 39.02
C TRP A 87 -19.78 -12.83 37.80
N LYS A 88 -20.04 -13.39 36.61
CA LYS A 88 -19.57 -12.84 35.34
C LYS A 88 -20.76 -12.34 34.53
N GLN A 89 -20.69 -11.09 34.08
CA GLN A 89 -21.67 -10.46 33.22
C GLN A 89 -21.08 -10.25 31.81
N GLN A 90 -21.72 -10.86 30.80
CA GLN A 90 -21.27 -10.89 29.41
C GLN A 90 -22.31 -10.31 28.44
N ALA A 91 -21.84 -9.74 27.32
CA ALA A 91 -22.69 -9.22 26.26
C ALA A 91 -23.55 -10.33 25.64
N SER A 92 -24.81 -10.02 25.33
CA SER A 92 -25.71 -10.94 24.63
C SER A 92 -25.26 -11.14 23.19
N LEU A 93 -25.38 -12.38 22.71
CA LEU A 93 -25.23 -12.76 21.29
C LEU A 93 -26.43 -12.32 20.43
N HIS A 94 -27.56 -12.03 21.07
CA HIS A 94 -28.78 -11.61 20.38
C HIS A 94 -28.72 -10.12 20.04
N PRO A 95 -28.94 -9.75 18.77
CA PRO A 95 -28.94 -8.35 18.36
C PRO A 95 -30.11 -7.60 18.99
N ALA A 96 -29.86 -6.36 19.41
CA ALA A 96 -30.91 -5.48 19.93
C ALA A 96 -31.93 -5.16 18.84
N THR A 97 -33.21 -5.38 19.12
CA THR A 97 -34.31 -5.09 18.19
C THR A 97 -34.64 -3.61 18.21
N ARG A 98 -35.25 -3.10 17.13
CA ARG A 98 -35.82 -1.73 17.09
C ARG A 98 -36.78 -1.47 18.26
N LEU A 99 -37.57 -2.48 18.65
CA LEU A 99 -38.45 -2.41 19.81
C LEU A 99 -37.66 -2.21 21.11
N ASP A 100 -36.51 -2.88 21.26
CA ASP A 100 -35.66 -2.80 22.45
C ASP A 100 -35.04 -1.40 22.60
N MET A 101 -34.65 -0.77 21.49
CA MET A 101 -34.18 0.62 21.50
C MET A 101 -35.29 1.60 21.88
N VAL A 102 -36.48 1.46 21.27
CA VAL A 102 -37.62 2.34 21.57
C VAL A 102 -38.08 2.16 23.02
N THR A 103 -38.14 0.93 23.51
CA THR A 103 -38.51 0.65 24.89
C THR A 103 -37.48 1.18 25.89
N LYS A 104 -36.18 1.15 25.56
CA LYS A 104 -35.14 1.80 26.36
C LYS A 104 -35.35 3.31 26.46
N GLU A 105 -35.56 4.00 25.34
CA GLU A 105 -35.82 5.44 25.35
C GLU A 105 -37.08 5.77 26.17
N LEU A 106 -38.16 5.02 25.97
CA LEU A 106 -39.39 5.18 26.73
C LEU A 106 -39.19 4.97 28.24
N ARG A 107 -38.34 4.00 28.64
CA ARG A 107 -38.00 3.77 30.05
C ARG A 107 -37.24 4.93 30.67
N GLU A 108 -36.28 5.52 29.96
CA GLU A 108 -35.54 6.69 30.47
C GLU A 108 -36.49 7.87 30.73
N TYR A 109 -37.41 8.15 29.81
CA TYR A 109 -38.40 9.22 30.00
C TYR A 109 -39.38 8.94 31.13
N GLU A 110 -39.83 7.69 31.29
CA GLU A 110 -40.74 7.32 32.37
C GLU A 110 -40.06 7.41 33.74
N LEU A 111 -38.78 7.05 33.86
CA LEU A 111 -37.99 7.24 35.09
C LEU A 111 -37.91 8.73 35.47
N ILE A 112 -37.60 9.60 34.51
CA ILE A 112 -37.56 11.05 34.75
C ILE A 112 -38.94 11.55 35.17
N ARG A 113 -40.02 11.07 34.55
CA ARG A 113 -41.39 11.43 34.93
C ARG A 113 -41.70 11.02 36.37
N GLN A 114 -41.41 9.78 36.76
CA GLN A 114 -41.61 9.28 38.12
C GLN A 114 -40.83 10.09 39.17
N VAL A 115 -39.56 10.38 38.89
CA VAL A 115 -38.72 11.19 39.78
C VAL A 115 -39.23 12.63 39.85
N SER A 116 -39.71 13.19 38.74
CA SER A 116 -40.28 14.55 38.70
C SER A 116 -41.58 14.66 39.51
N VAL A 117 -42.41 13.61 39.51
CA VAL A 117 -43.63 13.54 40.35
C VAL A 117 -43.26 13.47 41.84
N SER A 118 -42.20 12.75 42.19
CA SER A 118 -41.70 12.71 43.58
C SER A 118 -41.04 14.02 44.01
N CYS A 119 -40.19 14.60 43.15
CA CYS A 119 -39.44 15.83 43.39
C CYS A 119 -39.07 16.50 42.07
N ALA A 120 -39.69 17.65 41.78
CA ALA A 120 -39.50 18.38 40.54
C ALA A 120 -38.05 18.85 40.32
N GLU A 121 -37.36 19.29 41.39
CA GLU A 121 -35.97 19.76 41.31
C GLU A 121 -35.01 18.65 40.88
N ARG A 122 -35.23 17.44 41.40
CA ARG A 122 -34.44 16.25 41.04
C ARG A 122 -34.69 15.83 39.59
N GLY A 123 -35.96 15.85 39.15
CA GLY A 123 -36.32 15.60 37.76
C GLY A 123 -35.65 16.57 36.78
N LEU A 124 -35.64 17.86 37.13
CA LEU A 124 -35.00 18.91 36.33
C LEU A 124 -33.47 18.72 36.20
N LEU A 125 -32.81 18.30 37.28
CA LEU A 125 -31.38 17.96 37.24
C LEU A 125 -31.11 16.77 36.32
N LEU A 126 -31.92 15.70 36.40
CA LEU A 126 -31.78 14.53 35.54
C LEU A 126 -31.94 14.86 34.05
N VAL A 127 -32.89 15.73 33.70
CA VAL A 127 -33.08 16.20 32.32
C VAL A 127 -31.83 16.93 31.83
N ARG A 128 -31.25 17.83 32.62
CA ARG A 128 -30.03 18.56 32.25
C ARG A 128 -28.84 17.63 32.05
N VAL A 129 -28.62 16.68 32.95
CA VAL A 129 -27.54 15.69 32.82
C VAL A 129 -27.72 14.83 31.57
N ARG A 130 -28.96 14.40 31.28
CA ARG A 130 -29.26 13.65 30.05
C ARG A 130 -28.93 14.45 28.80
N ASP A 131 -29.34 15.72 28.77
CA ASP A 131 -29.12 16.58 27.60
C ASP A 131 -27.63 16.88 27.41
N GLU A 132 -26.87 17.08 28.50
CA GLU A 132 -25.41 17.21 28.49
C GLU A 132 -24.72 15.95 27.92
N ILE A 133 -25.14 14.75 28.36
CA ILE A 133 -24.61 13.48 27.83
C ILE A 133 -24.93 13.34 26.34
N ARG A 134 -26.14 13.72 25.91
CA ARG A 134 -26.52 13.67 24.49
C ARG A 134 -25.71 14.66 23.64
N MET A 135 -25.48 15.88 24.14
CA MET A 135 -24.66 16.88 23.45
C MET A 135 -23.20 16.43 23.35
N THR A 136 -22.61 15.93 24.44
CA THR A 136 -21.22 15.43 24.44
C THR A 136 -21.06 14.22 23.53
N PHE A 137 -21.99 13.27 23.55
CA PHE A 137 -21.98 12.12 22.64
C PHE A 137 -22.04 12.54 21.17
N SER A 138 -22.95 13.46 20.82
CA SER A 138 -23.06 13.99 19.45
C SER A 138 -21.78 14.71 19.01
N ALA A 139 -21.15 15.48 19.89
CA ALA A 139 -19.88 16.15 19.60
C ALA A 139 -18.76 15.13 19.32
N TYR A 140 -18.64 14.08 20.13
CA TYR A 140 -17.66 13.01 19.91
C TYR A 140 -17.92 12.27 18.60
N GLN A 141 -19.18 11.95 18.28
CA GLN A 141 -19.54 11.31 17.02
C GLN A 141 -19.08 12.15 15.82
N ASN A 142 -19.35 13.46 15.83
CA ASN A 142 -18.95 14.36 14.74
C ASN A 142 -17.42 14.42 14.55
N VAL A 143 -16.67 14.44 15.65
CA VAL A 143 -15.19 14.43 15.60
C VAL A 143 -14.67 13.09 15.08
N LEU A 144 -15.25 11.97 15.51
CA LEU A 144 -14.86 10.64 15.04
C LEU A 144 -15.18 10.44 13.55
N GLU A 145 -16.37 10.84 13.10
CA GLU A 145 -16.74 10.83 11.68
C GLU A 145 -15.76 11.66 10.85
N SER A 146 -15.39 12.84 11.34
CA SER A 146 -14.40 13.71 10.69
C SER A 146 -13.00 13.08 10.65
N ALA A 147 -12.57 12.44 11.74
CA ALA A 147 -11.28 11.77 11.84
C ALA A 147 -11.20 10.54 10.91
N ILE A 148 -12.25 9.72 10.86
CA ILE A 148 -12.36 8.58 9.94
C ILE A 148 -12.34 9.07 8.49
N ALA A 149 -13.13 10.09 8.16
CA ALA A 149 -13.15 10.67 6.82
C ALA A 149 -11.80 11.25 6.39
N TYR A 150 -11.03 11.83 7.33
CA TYR A 150 -9.66 12.25 7.08
C TYR A 150 -8.74 11.06 6.82
N GLY A 151 -8.80 10.01 7.66
CA GLY A 151 -8.00 8.79 7.49
C GLY A 151 -8.19 8.14 6.12
N VAL A 152 -9.46 7.97 5.71
CA VAL A 152 -9.80 7.42 4.38
C VAL A 152 -9.24 8.29 3.26
N ARG A 153 -9.43 9.61 3.31
CA ARG A 153 -8.91 10.53 2.29
C ARG A 153 -7.39 10.48 2.19
N LYS A 154 -6.69 10.39 3.32
CA LYS A 154 -5.22 10.30 3.34
C LYS A 154 -4.72 8.99 2.74
N ALA A 155 -5.39 7.86 3.04
CA ALA A 155 -5.06 6.57 2.44
C ALA A 155 -5.24 6.60 0.91
N LEU A 156 -6.38 7.10 0.43
CA LEU A 156 -6.64 7.26 -1.01
C LEU A 156 -5.66 8.21 -1.70
N PHE A 157 -5.25 9.29 -1.03
CA PHE A 157 -4.27 10.23 -1.57
C PHE A 157 -2.93 9.54 -1.84
N ILE A 158 -2.43 8.75 -0.88
CA ILE A 158 -1.17 8.00 -1.01
C ILE A 158 -1.28 6.96 -2.13
N GLU A 159 -2.39 6.23 -2.20
CA GLU A 159 -2.63 5.25 -3.27
C GLU A 159 -2.64 5.92 -4.66
N ASN A 160 -3.28 7.07 -4.78
CA ASN A 160 -3.32 7.84 -6.02
C ASN A 160 -1.91 8.34 -6.43
N GLU A 161 -1.11 8.85 -5.50
CA GLU A 161 0.27 9.24 -5.81
C GLU A 161 1.12 8.04 -6.23
N GLN A 162 0.97 6.90 -5.56
CA GLN A 162 1.68 5.67 -5.91
C GLN A 162 1.29 5.17 -7.32
N THR A 163 0.01 5.20 -7.65
CA THR A 163 -0.47 4.80 -8.98
C THR A 163 0.04 5.74 -10.08
N LYS A 164 0.08 7.06 -9.83
CA LYS A 164 0.69 8.04 -10.76
C LYS A 164 2.17 7.80 -10.97
N ALA A 165 2.95 7.65 -9.89
CA ALA A 165 4.37 7.35 -10.00
C ALA A 165 4.62 6.02 -10.74
N SER A 166 3.76 5.02 -10.53
CA SER A 166 3.80 3.73 -11.23
C SER A 166 3.52 3.84 -12.73
N THR A 167 2.53 4.64 -13.14
CA THR A 167 2.25 4.86 -14.57
C THR A 167 3.35 5.68 -15.25
N GLU A 168 3.85 6.73 -14.60
CA GLU A 168 4.98 7.53 -15.09
C GLU A 168 6.23 6.67 -15.28
N TRP A 169 6.55 5.81 -14.30
CA TRP A 169 7.68 4.89 -14.40
C TRP A 169 7.52 3.92 -15.57
N LYS A 170 6.33 3.36 -15.81
CA LYS A 170 6.06 2.47 -16.95
C LYS A 170 6.30 3.21 -18.28
N VAL A 171 5.73 4.41 -18.42
CA VAL A 171 5.91 5.24 -19.62
C VAL A 171 7.39 5.57 -19.84
N GLN A 172 8.12 5.93 -18.79
CA GLN A 172 9.54 6.25 -18.90
C GLN A 172 10.40 5.02 -19.23
N LYS A 173 10.03 3.85 -18.71
CA LYS A 173 10.67 2.58 -19.03
C LYS A 173 10.49 2.21 -20.50
N ASP A 174 9.29 2.39 -21.04
CA ASP A 174 9.01 2.13 -22.45
C ASP A 174 9.81 3.08 -23.35
N LYS A 175 9.87 4.38 -23.02
CA LYS A 175 10.72 5.35 -23.73
C LYS A 175 12.20 4.96 -23.71
N ASN A 176 12.73 4.53 -22.56
CA ASN A 176 14.11 4.06 -22.47
C ASN A 176 14.36 2.83 -23.35
N LYS A 177 13.40 1.91 -23.42
CA LYS A 177 13.48 0.73 -24.29
C LYS A 177 13.50 1.15 -25.77
N GLU A 178 12.65 2.08 -26.18
CA GLU A 178 12.64 2.62 -27.55
C GLU A 178 13.96 3.34 -27.90
N LEU A 179 14.50 4.13 -26.97
CA LEU A 179 15.78 4.82 -27.15
C LEU A 179 16.93 3.81 -27.31
N LEU A 180 16.96 2.75 -26.50
CA LEU A 180 17.93 1.68 -26.63
C LEU A 180 17.83 0.97 -27.98
N GLN A 181 16.61 0.72 -28.47
CA GLN A 181 16.41 0.16 -29.82
C GLN A 181 16.90 1.10 -30.91
N LYS A 182 16.67 2.42 -30.78
CA LYS A 182 17.18 3.42 -31.73
C LYS A 182 18.71 3.48 -31.72
N ILE A 183 19.33 3.42 -30.55
CA ILE A 183 20.80 3.34 -30.43
C ILE A 183 21.32 2.10 -31.14
N ALA A 184 20.75 0.92 -30.87
CA ALA A 184 21.17 -0.33 -31.53
C ALA A 184 20.98 -0.29 -33.07
N GLN A 185 19.91 0.34 -33.56
CA GLN A 185 19.69 0.52 -34.99
C GLN A 185 20.74 1.47 -35.62
N LEU A 186 21.07 2.56 -34.94
CA LEU A 186 22.08 3.51 -35.40
C LEU A 186 23.49 2.89 -35.36
N GLU A 187 23.82 2.12 -34.34
CA GLU A 187 25.08 1.38 -34.25
C GLU A 187 25.21 0.39 -35.41
N LYS A 188 24.13 -0.33 -35.76
CA LYS A 188 24.12 -1.23 -36.92
C LYS A 188 24.34 -0.48 -38.24
N LYS A 189 23.66 0.66 -38.43
CA LYS A 189 23.85 1.50 -39.64
C LYS A 189 25.29 2.03 -39.74
N LEU A 190 25.83 2.51 -38.62
CA LEU A 190 27.20 3.01 -38.57
C LEU A 190 28.21 1.90 -38.86
N ALA A 191 27.95 0.66 -38.43
CA ALA A 191 28.78 -0.49 -38.77
C ALA A 191 28.71 -0.84 -40.27
N THR A 192 27.53 -0.83 -40.88
CA THR A 192 27.40 -1.09 -42.33
C THR A 192 28.06 0.01 -43.16
N ASP A 193 27.89 1.27 -42.77
CA ASP A 193 28.46 2.41 -43.50
C ASP A 193 30.00 2.39 -43.43
N LYS A 194 30.58 1.96 -42.30
CA LYS A 194 32.03 1.74 -42.18
C LYS A 194 32.55 0.69 -43.14
N ILE A 195 31.87 -0.46 -43.24
CA ILE A 195 32.26 -1.55 -44.14
C ILE A 195 32.19 -1.08 -45.61
N VAL A 196 31.08 -0.45 -45.99
CA VAL A 196 30.89 0.07 -47.36
C VAL A 196 31.96 1.12 -47.70
N SER A 197 32.26 2.04 -46.79
CA SER A 197 33.32 3.04 -47.01
C SER A 197 34.70 2.41 -47.17
N GLU A 198 34.98 1.30 -46.49
CA GLU A 198 36.26 0.59 -46.58
C GLU A 198 36.37 -0.19 -47.90
N GLU A 199 35.29 -0.86 -48.33
CA GLU A 199 35.18 -1.49 -49.65
C GLU A 199 35.35 -0.49 -50.80
N GLU A 200 34.75 0.71 -50.69
CA GLU A 200 34.92 1.77 -51.68
C GLU A 200 36.38 2.23 -51.80
N LEU A 201 37.09 2.37 -50.68
CA LEU A 201 38.52 2.72 -50.67
C LEU A 201 39.37 1.62 -51.33
N GLU A 202 39.11 0.35 -51.04
CA GLU A 202 39.83 -0.78 -51.65
C GLU A 202 39.64 -0.84 -53.18
N ILE A 203 38.40 -0.64 -53.65
CA ILE A 203 38.10 -0.61 -55.09
C ILE A 203 38.83 0.55 -55.77
N VAL A 204 38.87 1.72 -55.14
CA VAL A 204 39.61 2.88 -55.67
C VAL A 204 41.10 2.61 -55.69
N GLU A 205 41.67 1.99 -54.65
CA GLU A 205 43.09 1.64 -54.59
C GLU A 205 43.48 0.65 -55.70
N GLN A 206 42.68 -0.40 -55.92
CA GLN A 206 42.91 -1.33 -57.03
C GLN A 206 42.86 -0.63 -58.39
N ARG A 207 41.86 0.23 -58.63
CA ARG A 207 41.78 1.00 -59.88
C ARG A 207 43.02 1.87 -60.10
N MET A 208 43.55 2.49 -59.04
CA MET A 208 44.77 3.30 -59.11
C MET A 208 46.02 2.44 -59.37
N LYS A 209 46.08 1.21 -58.84
CA LYS A 209 47.16 0.26 -59.14
C LYS A 209 47.12 -0.16 -60.61
N ASP A 210 45.95 -0.55 -61.12
CA ASP A 210 45.77 -0.95 -62.52
C ASP A 210 46.13 0.17 -63.50
N THR A 211 45.73 1.42 -63.22
CA THR A 211 46.07 2.57 -64.07
C THR A 211 47.57 2.85 -64.03
N ASN A 212 48.21 2.76 -62.87
CA ASN A 212 49.66 2.88 -62.75
C ASN A 212 50.38 1.77 -63.51
N GLU A 213 49.96 0.52 -63.41
CA GLU A 213 50.54 -0.60 -64.15
C GLU A 213 50.44 -0.39 -65.66
N ARG A 214 49.27 0.03 -66.16
CA ARG A 214 49.09 0.37 -67.58
C ARG A 214 50.00 1.52 -68.02
N LEU A 215 50.14 2.56 -67.19
CA LEU A 215 51.04 3.68 -67.47
C LEU A 215 52.52 3.25 -67.45
N VAL A 216 52.92 2.37 -66.55
CA VAL A 216 54.28 1.82 -66.49
C VAL A 216 54.58 0.99 -67.75
N GLU A 217 53.65 0.12 -68.17
CA GLU A 217 53.85 -0.67 -69.39
C GLU A 217 53.89 0.21 -70.65
N ALA A 218 53.03 1.23 -70.74
CA ALA A 218 53.08 2.21 -71.82
C ALA A 218 54.42 2.98 -71.85
N ASN A 219 54.91 3.42 -70.68
CA ASN A 219 56.22 4.05 -70.55
C ASN A 219 57.35 3.09 -70.94
N ARG A 220 57.24 1.79 -70.60
CA ARG A 220 58.20 0.75 -71.00
C ARG A 220 58.23 0.57 -72.53
N ILE A 221 57.07 0.50 -73.17
CA ILE A 221 56.95 0.40 -74.63
C ILE A 221 57.53 1.64 -75.30
N LEU A 222 57.17 2.85 -74.85
CA LEU A 222 57.73 4.10 -75.38
C LEU A 222 59.25 4.16 -75.23
N LYS A 223 59.78 3.72 -74.08
CA LYS A 223 61.23 3.61 -73.86
C LYS A 223 61.90 2.64 -74.83
N ASN A 224 61.31 1.47 -75.05
CA ASN A 224 61.81 0.49 -76.03
C ASN A 224 61.74 1.03 -77.46
N GLN A 225 60.67 1.74 -77.82
CA GLN A 225 60.54 2.40 -79.12
C GLN A 225 61.61 3.47 -79.31
N LEU A 226 61.83 4.34 -78.32
CA LEU A 226 62.93 5.32 -78.31
C LEU A 226 64.29 4.65 -78.44
N GLN A 227 64.53 3.55 -77.75
CA GLN A 227 65.79 2.80 -77.82
C GLN A 227 66.00 2.15 -79.19
N SER A 228 64.96 1.60 -79.83
CA SER A 228 65.02 1.11 -81.22
C SER A 228 65.29 2.24 -82.21
N ILE A 229 64.67 3.42 -82.04
CA ILE A 229 64.94 4.59 -82.88
C ILE A 229 66.40 5.04 -82.71
N LEU A 230 66.91 5.08 -81.47
CA LEU A 230 68.34 5.36 -81.22
C LEU A 230 69.26 4.34 -81.89
N GLN A 231 68.94 3.04 -81.84
CA GLN A 231 69.71 2.01 -82.53
C GLN A 231 69.64 2.15 -84.07
N MET A 232 68.52 2.61 -84.61
CA MET A 232 68.39 2.94 -86.04
C MET A 232 69.23 4.16 -86.43
N ASP A 233 69.35 5.15 -85.54
CA ASP A 233 70.23 6.33 -85.72
C ASP A 233 71.72 5.99 -85.56
N ASP A 234 72.10 5.11 -84.63
CA ASP A 234 73.49 4.63 -84.52
C ASP A 234 73.90 3.80 -85.77
N MET A 235 72.97 3.05 -86.37
CA MET A 235 73.20 2.31 -87.63
C MET A 235 73.18 3.20 -88.88
N SER A 236 72.62 4.41 -88.82
CA SER A 236 72.69 5.40 -89.89
C SER A 236 73.99 6.21 -89.82
N GLN A 237 74.56 6.41 -88.62
CA GLN A 237 75.90 6.99 -88.42
C GLN A 237 77.04 6.07 -88.92
N VAL A 238 76.94 4.74 -88.75
CA VAL A 238 77.98 3.79 -89.24
C VAL A 238 78.05 3.73 -90.78
N LYS A 239 76.94 3.93 -91.50
CA LYS A 239 76.96 3.95 -92.97
C LYS A 239 77.49 5.24 -93.60
N VAL A 240 77.66 6.32 -92.83
CA VAL A 240 78.26 7.57 -93.32
C VAL A 240 79.78 7.60 -93.08
N ALA A 241 80.33 6.74 -92.23
CA ALA A 241 81.77 6.73 -91.91
C ALA A 241 82.66 5.94 -92.88
N ASP A 242 82.13 4.96 -93.63
CA ASP A 242 82.93 4.06 -94.50
C ASP A 242 82.91 4.42 -96.00
N ALA A 243 82.54 5.66 -96.35
CA ALA A 243 82.68 6.16 -97.72
C ALA A 243 83.50 7.45 -97.74
N VAL A 244 84.81 7.34 -98.03
CA VAL A 244 85.60 8.14 -99.01
C VAL A 244 87.12 7.97 -98.72
N PRO A 245 87.97 7.96 -99.76
CA PRO A 245 89.20 7.17 -99.82
C PRO A 245 90.49 7.98 -99.65
N GLN A 246 91.59 7.29 -99.31
CA GLN A 246 92.87 7.27 -100.03
C GLN A 246 93.73 6.12 -99.54
#